data_AF-R6YVB6-F1
#
_entry.id   AF-R6YVB6-F1
#
_cell.length_a   1.000
_cell.length_b   1.000
_cell.length_c   1.000
_cell.angle_alpha   90.00
_cell.angle_beta   90.00
_cell.angle_gamma   90.00
#
_symmetry.space_group_name_H-M   'P 1'
#
loop_
_entity.id
_entity.type
_entity.pdbx_description
1 polymer ?
#
loop_
_entity_poly.entity_id
_entity_poly.type
_entity_poly.pdbx_seq_one_letter_code
_entity_poly.pdbx_strand_id
1 'polypeptide(L)'
;MEEQDKKQLETEREEDKEQENPMIRKRLFGRGIYGSKDVPIRLLDGLIAFLMIAIVGMIAYFAFHGGYTVTFDSQGGTEVKSQKLKYGDTVAEPEDPVRQGYEFAGWYTESGALEWYFPEASVEGDITLYAHWIPAKITVKFELDGGNIGGEEEAAPVQVTFEDAYGELPVPEKEGYQFAGWSYSGQMIESSTIVTTNGEHVLTAVWE
;
A
#
# COMPACT_ATOMS: atom_id res chain seq x y z
N MET A 1 -60.95 -10.36 58.67
CA MET A 1 -59.57 -9.82 58.57
C MET A 1 -59.43 -9.23 57.18
N GLU A 2 -60.29 -8.28 56.82
CA GLU A 2 -60.43 -7.79 55.43
C GLU A 2 -60.99 -6.36 55.39
N GLU A 3 -60.97 -5.66 56.53
CA GLU A 3 -61.52 -4.30 56.67
C GLU A 3 -60.47 -3.30 57.21
N GLN A 4 -59.31 -3.78 57.66
CA GLN A 4 -58.17 -2.92 58.01
C GLN A 4 -57.25 -2.64 56.80
N ASP A 5 -57.15 -3.57 55.85
CA ASP A 5 -56.32 -3.37 54.64
C ASP A 5 -56.96 -2.41 53.63
N LYS A 6 -58.29 -2.30 53.57
CA LYS A 6 -58.96 -1.30 52.71
C LYS A 6 -58.78 0.14 53.18
N LYS A 7 -58.64 0.37 54.50
CA LYS A 7 -58.37 1.72 55.04
C LYS A 7 -56.92 2.15 54.84
N GLN A 8 -55.95 1.22 54.80
CA GLN A 8 -54.57 1.56 54.45
C GLN A 8 -54.43 1.86 52.94
N LEU A 9 -55.12 1.13 52.07
CA LEU A 9 -55.05 1.38 50.61
C LEU A 9 -55.74 2.67 50.15
N GLU A 10 -56.78 3.13 50.85
CA GLU A 10 -57.42 4.43 50.55
C GLU A 10 -56.67 5.62 51.14
N THR A 11 -55.90 5.44 52.22
CA THR A 11 -55.09 6.50 52.82
C THR A 11 -53.83 6.80 51.98
N GLU A 12 -53.21 5.79 51.37
CA GLU A 12 -52.08 5.99 50.43
C GLU A 12 -52.52 6.60 49.08
N ARG A 13 -53.80 6.52 48.71
CA ARG A 13 -54.30 7.08 47.43
C ARG A 13 -54.58 8.58 47.46
N GLU A 14 -54.65 9.19 48.65
CA GLU A 14 -54.87 10.65 48.79
C GLU A 14 -53.58 11.44 49.08
N GLU A 15 -52.49 10.83 49.54
CA GLU A 15 -51.21 11.54 49.77
C GLU A 15 -50.40 11.80 48.48
N ASP A 16 -50.65 11.08 47.39
CA ASP A 16 -49.96 11.28 46.11
C ASP A 16 -50.51 12.45 45.26
N LYS A 17 -51.47 13.23 45.77
CA LYS A 17 -52.08 14.36 45.03
C LYS A 17 -51.62 15.76 45.45
N GLU A 18 -50.71 15.89 46.42
CA GLU A 18 -50.29 17.23 46.87
C GLU A 18 -48.80 17.33 47.20
N GLN A 19 -47.96 16.95 46.23
CA GLN A 19 -46.60 17.48 46.11
C GLN A 19 -46.29 17.93 44.68
N GLU A 20 -47.17 18.76 44.10
CA GLU A 20 -46.72 19.69 43.06
C GLU A 20 -45.91 20.80 43.73
N ASN A 21 -44.58 20.64 43.71
CA ASN A 21 -43.63 21.65 44.15
C ASN A 21 -43.93 23.02 43.47
N PRO A 22 -44.34 24.06 44.22
CA PRO A 22 -44.75 25.33 43.64
C PRO A 22 -43.60 26.16 43.05
N MET A 23 -42.36 25.65 43.09
CA MET A 23 -41.19 26.27 42.43
C MET A 23 -40.85 25.75 41.03
N ILE A 24 -41.69 24.95 40.38
CA ILE A 24 -41.55 24.64 38.94
C ILE A 24 -42.57 25.42 38.11
N ARG A 25 -42.64 26.74 38.33
CA ARG A 25 -43.05 27.68 37.28
C ARG A 25 -41.85 28.53 36.89
N LYS A 26 -41.09 28.04 35.90
CA LYS A 26 -40.62 28.83 34.75
C LYS A 26 -39.83 27.97 33.77
N ARG A 27 -40.43 27.84 32.58
CA ARG A 27 -39.77 27.84 31.25
C ARG A 27 -38.73 26.75 31.01
N LEU A 28 -39.12 25.75 30.24
CA LEU A 28 -38.30 25.16 29.18
C LEU A 28 -39.23 24.47 28.16
N PHE A 29 -40.22 25.21 27.65
CA PHE A 29 -40.67 24.92 26.29
C PHE A 29 -39.47 25.21 25.40
N GLY A 30 -38.90 24.15 24.82
CA GLY A 30 -37.89 24.23 23.78
C GLY A 30 -38.41 25.12 22.66
N ARG A 31 -38.03 26.39 22.73
CA ARG A 31 -38.27 27.37 21.69
C ARG A 31 -37.23 27.04 20.63
N GLY A 32 -37.58 26.10 19.74
CA GLY A 32 -36.87 25.98 18.48
C GLY A 32 -36.75 27.38 17.85
N ILE A 33 -35.71 27.57 17.04
CA ILE A 33 -35.37 28.78 16.27
C ILE A 33 -36.56 29.51 15.60
N TYR A 34 -37.73 28.89 15.51
CA TYR A 34 -39.00 29.41 15.02
C TYR A 34 -39.88 30.16 16.04
N GLY A 35 -39.51 30.25 17.31
CA GLY A 35 -40.42 30.76 18.33
C GLY A 35 -40.36 32.26 18.63
N SER A 36 -39.40 33.05 18.13
CA SER A 36 -39.34 34.49 18.43
C SER A 36 -40.30 35.28 17.53
N LYS A 37 -41.19 36.09 18.13
CA LYS A 37 -42.26 36.82 17.40
C LYS A 37 -41.75 37.98 16.54
N ASP A 38 -40.44 38.19 16.49
CA ASP A 38 -39.80 39.34 15.82
C ASP A 38 -38.86 38.94 14.68
N VAL A 39 -38.81 37.65 14.29
CA VAL A 39 -38.03 37.21 13.13
C VAL A 39 -38.96 37.11 11.92
N PRO A 40 -38.86 37.98 10.91
CA PRO A 40 -39.69 37.87 9.72
C PRO A 40 -39.33 36.57 9.00
N ILE A 41 -40.35 35.79 8.61
CA ILE A 41 -40.20 34.44 8.01
C ILE A 41 -39.20 34.44 6.83
N ARG A 42 -39.14 35.54 6.07
CA ARG A 42 -38.18 35.75 4.96
C ARG A 42 -36.70 35.73 5.37
N LEU A 43 -36.38 36.14 6.60
CA LEU A 43 -35.02 36.09 7.17
C LEU A 43 -34.63 34.65 7.57
N LEU A 44 -35.61 33.83 7.94
CA LEU A 44 -35.41 32.43 8.28
C LEU A 44 -35.27 31.56 7.03
N ASP A 45 -36.05 31.82 5.99
CA ASP A 45 -35.91 31.17 4.68
C ASP A 45 -34.54 31.48 4.03
N GLY A 46 -34.09 32.73 4.12
CA GLY A 46 -32.77 33.13 3.65
C GLY A 46 -31.62 32.47 4.43
N LEU A 47 -31.75 32.37 5.77
CA LEU A 47 -30.78 31.69 6.63
C LEU A 47 -30.72 30.18 6.33
N ILE A 48 -31.86 29.53 6.12
CA ILE A 48 -31.95 28.11 5.78
C ILE A 48 -31.40 27.85 4.38
N ALA A 49 -31.74 28.67 3.39
CA ALA A 49 -31.19 28.56 2.05
C ALA A 49 -29.66 28.77 2.05
N PHE A 50 -29.16 29.74 2.83
CA PHE A 50 -27.74 29.98 3.02
C PHE A 50 -27.05 28.79 3.71
N LEU A 51 -27.63 28.25 4.78
CA LEU A 51 -27.12 27.05 5.46
C LEU A 51 -27.13 25.83 4.54
N MET A 52 -28.18 25.63 3.73
CA MET A 52 -28.24 24.54 2.75
C MET A 52 -27.16 24.67 1.69
N ILE A 53 -26.93 25.87 1.16
CA ILE A 53 -25.85 26.13 0.20
C ILE A 53 -24.48 25.94 0.86
N ALA A 54 -24.30 26.39 2.10
CA ALA A 54 -23.07 26.20 2.86
C ALA A 54 -22.81 24.73 3.20
N ILE A 55 -23.85 23.96 3.55
CA ILE A 55 -23.78 22.52 3.83
C ILE A 55 -23.48 21.75 2.55
N VAL A 56 -24.18 22.03 1.44
CA VAL A 56 -23.90 21.41 0.14
C VAL A 56 -22.50 21.77 -0.35
N GLY A 57 -22.08 23.03 -0.16
CA GLY A 57 -20.73 23.50 -0.47
C GLY A 57 -19.66 22.86 0.41
N MET A 58 -19.93 22.63 1.70
CA MET A 58 -19.05 21.93 2.64
C MET A 58 -18.96 20.44 2.31
N ILE A 59 -20.09 19.79 2.00
CA ILE A 59 -20.14 18.41 1.53
C ILE A 59 -19.35 18.27 0.23
N ALA A 60 -19.55 19.18 -0.74
CA ALA A 60 -18.77 19.20 -1.96
C ALA A 60 -17.29 19.46 -1.68
N TYR A 61 -16.97 20.42 -0.81
CA TYR A 61 -15.58 20.73 -0.42
C TYR A 61 -14.87 19.51 0.16
N PHE A 62 -15.47 18.80 1.12
CA PHE A 62 -14.90 17.57 1.66
C PHE A 62 -14.91 16.41 0.65
N ALA A 63 -15.87 16.37 -0.28
CA ALA A 63 -15.85 15.36 -1.35
C ALA A 63 -14.76 15.62 -2.40
N PHE A 64 -14.32 16.87 -2.59
CA PHE A 64 -13.29 17.26 -3.57
C PHE A 64 -11.90 17.50 -2.94
N HIS A 65 -11.83 17.86 -1.66
CA HIS A 65 -10.60 18.16 -0.91
C HIS A 65 -10.31 17.15 0.20
N GLY A 66 -11.26 16.29 0.56
CA GLY A 66 -11.05 15.17 1.47
C GLY A 66 -10.58 13.94 0.70
N GLY A 67 -9.51 13.32 1.19
CA GLY A 67 -8.92 12.12 0.64
C GLY A 67 -7.45 12.05 1.01
N TYR A 68 -6.96 10.84 1.18
CA TYR A 68 -5.57 10.55 1.44
C TYR A 68 -4.85 10.23 0.13
N THR A 69 -3.59 10.59 0.09
CA THR A 69 -2.70 10.36 -1.04
C THR A 69 -1.86 9.12 -0.77
N VAL A 70 -1.97 8.15 -1.66
CA VAL A 70 -1.07 7.00 -1.74
C VAL A 70 0.00 7.34 -2.77
N THR A 71 1.23 7.51 -2.30
CA THR A 71 2.40 7.78 -3.13
C THR A 71 3.20 6.49 -3.32
N PHE A 72 3.68 6.26 -4.54
CA PHE A 72 4.52 5.11 -4.86
C PHE A 72 5.95 5.58 -5.11
N ASP A 73 6.88 5.20 -4.24
CA ASP A 73 8.31 5.39 -4.46
C ASP A 73 8.88 4.12 -5.09
N SER A 74 9.13 4.17 -6.39
CA SER A 74 9.62 3.01 -7.15
C SER A 74 11.07 2.64 -6.83
N GLN A 75 11.78 3.39 -5.97
CA GLN A 75 13.13 3.04 -5.50
C GLN A 75 14.10 2.69 -6.66
N GLY A 76 14.07 3.49 -7.73
CA GLY A 76 14.90 3.31 -8.93
C GLY A 76 14.25 2.49 -10.05
N GLY A 77 13.01 2.02 -9.87
CA GLY A 77 12.18 1.48 -10.95
C GLY A 77 11.45 2.54 -11.77
N THR A 78 10.66 2.11 -12.75
CA THR A 78 9.79 2.99 -13.55
C THR A 78 8.79 3.76 -12.68
N GLU A 79 8.37 4.95 -13.13
CA GLU A 79 7.44 5.81 -12.39
C GLU A 79 6.06 5.15 -12.25
N VAL A 80 5.48 5.27 -11.05
CA VAL A 80 4.13 4.81 -10.73
C VAL A 80 3.31 5.98 -10.22
N LYS A 81 2.13 6.21 -10.83
CA LYS A 81 1.29 7.36 -10.49
C LYS A 81 0.67 7.21 -9.11
N SER A 82 0.64 8.31 -8.36
CA SER A 82 -0.05 8.36 -7.08
C SER A 82 -1.57 8.23 -7.23
N GLN A 83 -2.22 7.76 -6.17
CA GLN A 83 -3.67 7.60 -6.09
C GLN A 83 -4.23 8.47 -4.97
N LYS A 84 -5.43 9.02 -5.20
CA LYS A 84 -6.16 9.80 -4.19
C LYS A 84 -7.44 9.07 -3.83
N LEU A 85 -7.55 8.63 -2.59
CA LEU A 85 -8.56 7.69 -2.09
C LEU A 85 -9.24 8.26 -0.83
N LYS A 86 -10.44 7.80 -0.49
CA LYS A 86 -11.10 8.19 0.77
C LYS A 86 -10.65 7.27 1.90
N TYR A 87 -10.92 7.70 3.13
CA TYR A 87 -10.74 6.84 4.31
C TYR A 87 -11.50 5.52 4.14
N GLY A 88 -10.82 4.40 4.35
CA GLY A 88 -11.40 3.06 4.26
C GLY A 88 -11.49 2.48 2.85
N ASP A 89 -11.16 3.24 1.81
CA ASP A 89 -11.06 2.70 0.44
C ASP A 89 -9.82 1.81 0.33
N THR A 90 -9.89 0.79 -0.53
CA THR A 90 -8.72 -0.02 -0.90
C THR A 90 -7.91 0.65 -2.00
N VAL A 91 -6.60 0.41 -1.98
CA VAL A 91 -5.68 0.90 -3.02
C VAL A 91 -5.78 -0.01 -4.23
N ALA A 92 -5.91 0.56 -5.44
CA ALA A 92 -5.79 -0.24 -6.65
C ALA A 92 -4.31 -0.63 -6.84
N GLU A 93 -4.03 -1.91 -7.02
CA GLU A 93 -2.68 -2.37 -7.31
C GLU A 93 -2.19 -1.77 -8.65
N PRO A 94 -1.06 -1.05 -8.67
CA PRO A 94 -0.49 -0.54 -9.92
C PRO A 94 0.12 -1.67 -10.74
N GLU A 95 0.44 -1.41 -12.01
CA GLU A 95 1.36 -2.28 -12.74
C GLU A 95 2.72 -2.30 -12.05
N ASP A 96 3.34 -3.48 -12.01
CA ASP A 96 4.67 -3.64 -11.39
C ASP A 96 5.67 -2.71 -12.05
N PRO A 97 6.40 -1.90 -11.26
CA PRO A 97 7.48 -1.11 -11.83
C PRO A 97 8.56 -2.04 -12.37
N VAL A 98 9.38 -1.53 -13.29
CA VAL A 98 10.52 -2.26 -13.85
C VAL A 98 11.83 -1.59 -13.43
N ARG A 99 12.77 -2.38 -12.91
CA ARG A 99 14.14 -1.96 -12.61
C ARG A 99 15.13 -2.92 -13.24
N GLN A 100 16.07 -2.40 -14.05
CA GLN A 100 17.07 -3.24 -14.71
C GLN A 100 17.94 -3.96 -13.67
N GLY A 101 17.95 -5.30 -13.73
CA GLY A 101 18.83 -6.15 -12.92
C GLY A 101 18.18 -6.68 -11.65
N TYR A 102 16.90 -6.37 -11.47
CA TYR A 102 16.16 -6.69 -10.27
C TYR A 102 14.78 -7.26 -10.61
N GLU A 103 14.31 -8.14 -9.74
CA GLU A 103 12.95 -8.64 -9.69
C GLU A 103 12.15 -7.81 -8.69
N PHE A 104 10.94 -7.41 -9.08
CA PHE A 104 10.03 -6.68 -8.19
C PHE A 104 9.49 -7.63 -7.13
N ALA A 105 9.73 -7.31 -5.86
CA ALA A 105 9.34 -8.16 -4.73
C ALA A 105 8.04 -7.71 -4.06
N GLY A 106 7.52 -6.54 -4.42
CA GLY A 106 6.29 -5.98 -3.86
C GLY A 106 6.47 -4.56 -3.33
N TRP A 107 5.34 -4.01 -2.86
CA TRP A 107 5.25 -2.70 -2.23
C TRP A 107 5.27 -2.84 -0.71
N TYR A 108 6.00 -1.98 -0.01
CA TYR A 108 6.16 -2.06 1.45
C TYR A 108 5.87 -0.72 2.13
N THR A 109 5.35 -0.78 3.35
CA THR A 109 5.20 0.39 4.21
C THR A 109 6.50 0.62 4.99
N GLU A 110 7.06 1.82 4.88
CA GLU A 110 8.40 2.16 5.41
C GLU A 110 9.49 1.21 4.87
N SER A 111 10.75 1.38 5.29
CA SER A 111 11.92 0.71 4.70
C SER A 111 11.96 -0.82 4.93
N GLY A 112 11.02 -1.57 4.34
CA GLY A 112 11.00 -3.03 4.29
C GLY A 112 10.38 -3.73 5.51
N ALA A 113 9.60 -3.04 6.34
CA ALA A 113 9.08 -3.63 7.58
C ALA A 113 7.81 -4.49 7.38
N LEU A 114 6.93 -4.12 6.44
CA LEU A 114 5.70 -4.84 6.16
C LEU A 114 5.30 -4.70 4.68
N GLU A 115 5.03 -5.84 4.04
CA GLU A 115 4.50 -5.87 2.68
C GLU A 115 3.06 -5.34 2.66
N TRP A 116 2.75 -4.49 1.69
CA TRP A 116 1.42 -3.94 1.48
C TRP A 116 0.56 -4.90 0.67
N TYR A 117 -0.46 -5.46 1.30
CA TYR A 117 -1.41 -6.37 0.65
C TYR A 117 -2.63 -5.62 0.11
N PHE A 118 -2.63 -5.29 -1.19
CA PHE A 118 -3.66 -4.49 -1.85
C PHE A 118 -5.12 -4.97 -1.66
N PRO A 119 -5.43 -6.28 -1.65
CA PRO A 119 -6.82 -6.75 -1.54
C PRO A 119 -7.52 -6.40 -0.22
N GLU A 120 -6.77 -6.23 0.88
CA GLU A 120 -7.35 -6.03 2.22
C GLU A 120 -6.88 -4.73 2.89
N ALA A 121 -5.77 -4.14 2.44
CA ALA A 121 -5.24 -2.92 3.04
C ALA A 121 -6.09 -1.70 2.65
N SER A 122 -6.72 -1.09 3.66
CA SER A 122 -7.49 0.15 3.51
C SER A 122 -6.64 1.38 3.82
N VAL A 123 -6.92 2.47 3.11
CA VAL A 123 -6.24 3.75 3.35
C VAL A 123 -6.83 4.43 4.59
N GLU A 124 -5.99 4.62 5.61
CA GLU A 124 -6.36 5.34 6.83
C GLU A 124 -5.72 6.74 6.93
N GLY A 125 -4.75 7.03 6.05
CA GLY A 125 -3.90 8.20 6.08
C GLY A 125 -3.12 8.37 4.79
N ASP A 126 -2.45 9.51 4.61
CA ASP A 126 -1.45 9.66 3.56
C ASP A 126 -0.35 8.61 3.79
N ILE A 127 -0.01 7.86 2.75
CA ILE A 127 0.97 6.78 2.85
C ILE A 127 1.89 6.80 1.64
N THR A 128 3.16 6.49 1.88
CA THR A 128 4.13 6.20 0.82
C THR A 128 4.46 4.73 0.85
N LEU A 129 4.25 4.06 -0.28
CA LEU A 129 4.63 2.68 -0.51
C LEU A 129 5.96 2.65 -1.25
N TYR A 130 6.90 1.86 -0.75
CA TYR A 130 8.25 1.73 -1.29
C TYR A 130 8.40 0.41 -2.03
N ALA A 131 8.87 0.46 -3.27
CA ALA A 131 9.16 -0.75 -4.03
C ALA A 131 10.36 -1.48 -3.43
N HIS A 132 10.21 -2.77 -3.18
CA HIS A 132 11.30 -3.64 -2.78
C HIS A 132 11.78 -4.47 -3.96
N TRP A 133 13.10 -4.65 -4.04
CA TRP A 133 13.78 -5.23 -5.19
C TRP A 133 14.71 -6.36 -4.76
N ILE A 134 14.69 -7.47 -5.47
CA ILE A 134 15.64 -8.58 -5.29
C ILE A 134 16.56 -8.61 -6.51
N PRO A 135 17.90 -8.61 -6.34
CA PRO A 135 18.82 -8.76 -7.47
C PRO A 135 18.49 -10.03 -8.28
N ALA A 136 18.37 -9.87 -9.60
CA ALA A 136 17.96 -10.95 -10.49
C ALA A 136 18.99 -12.09 -10.52
N LYS A 137 18.50 -13.32 -10.70
CA LYS A 137 19.36 -14.48 -10.95
C LYS A 137 19.60 -14.64 -12.45
N ILE A 138 20.86 -14.56 -12.84
CA ILE A 138 21.34 -14.63 -14.21
C ILE A 138 21.79 -16.06 -14.48
N THR A 139 21.22 -16.67 -15.52
CA THR A 139 21.66 -17.99 -15.99
C THR A 139 22.87 -17.81 -16.90
N VAL A 140 23.97 -18.45 -16.53
CA VAL A 140 25.20 -18.46 -17.31
C VAL A 140 25.34 -19.82 -17.96
N LYS A 141 25.33 -19.84 -19.29
CA LYS A 141 25.64 -20.99 -20.13
C LYS A 141 27.05 -20.86 -20.67
N PHE A 142 27.61 -21.99 -21.06
CA PHE A 142 28.97 -22.06 -21.58
C PHE A 142 28.96 -22.73 -22.94
N GLU A 143 29.60 -22.06 -23.90
CA GLU A 143 29.89 -22.61 -25.21
C GLU A 143 31.35 -23.01 -25.26
N LEU A 144 31.60 -24.32 -25.35
CA LEU A 144 32.95 -24.88 -25.19
C LEU A 144 33.84 -24.69 -26.42
N ASP A 145 33.27 -24.26 -27.55
CA ASP A 145 33.97 -24.07 -28.83
C ASP A 145 34.81 -25.31 -29.22
N GLY A 146 34.19 -26.49 -29.16
CA GLY A 146 34.85 -27.77 -29.44
C GLY A 146 35.77 -28.29 -28.33
N GLY A 147 35.77 -27.66 -27.15
CA GLY A 147 36.30 -28.25 -25.92
C GLY A 147 35.29 -29.17 -25.23
N ASN A 148 35.69 -29.72 -24.08
CA ASN A 148 34.87 -30.55 -23.22
C ASN A 148 35.14 -30.26 -21.74
N ILE A 149 34.22 -30.64 -20.85
CA ILE A 149 34.44 -30.64 -19.39
C ILE A 149 34.34 -32.08 -18.92
N GLY A 150 35.46 -32.68 -18.51
CA GLY A 150 35.47 -34.08 -18.05
C GLY A 150 35.00 -35.10 -19.10
N GLY A 151 35.18 -34.78 -20.39
CA GLY A 151 34.69 -35.59 -21.52
C GLY A 151 33.29 -35.24 -22.01
N GLU A 152 32.59 -34.30 -21.38
CA GLU A 152 31.26 -33.84 -21.81
C GLU A 152 31.37 -32.60 -22.72
N GLU A 153 30.69 -32.62 -23.87
CA GLU A 153 30.71 -31.53 -24.85
C GLU A 153 29.75 -30.38 -24.51
N GLU A 154 28.91 -30.56 -23.48
CA GLU A 154 27.99 -29.54 -22.97
C GLU A 154 28.28 -29.29 -21.49
N ALA A 155 28.32 -28.01 -21.09
CA ALA A 155 28.48 -27.64 -19.69
C ALA A 155 27.12 -27.46 -19.02
N ALA A 156 27.01 -27.89 -17.76
CA ALA A 156 25.88 -27.50 -16.93
C ALA A 156 25.87 -25.96 -16.73
N PRO A 157 24.70 -25.30 -16.83
CA PRO A 157 24.61 -23.88 -16.57
C PRO A 157 24.80 -23.58 -15.09
N VAL A 158 25.31 -22.38 -14.79
CA VAL A 158 25.42 -21.86 -13.41
C VAL A 158 24.51 -20.65 -13.22
N GLN A 159 24.15 -20.36 -11.98
CA GLN A 159 23.42 -19.14 -11.63
C GLN A 159 24.33 -18.17 -10.89
N VAL A 160 24.33 -16.92 -11.35
CA VAL A 160 25.02 -15.79 -10.69
C VAL A 160 23.99 -14.72 -10.35
N THR A 161 24.28 -13.87 -9.38
CA THR A 161 23.39 -12.75 -9.03
C THR A 161 23.83 -11.50 -9.79
N PHE A 162 22.88 -10.69 -10.25
CA PHE A 162 23.16 -9.34 -10.72
C PHE A 162 23.90 -8.53 -9.64
N GLU A 163 24.87 -7.70 -10.03
CA GLU A 163 25.81 -6.96 -9.16
C GLU A 163 26.80 -7.79 -8.33
N ASP A 164 26.70 -9.12 -8.34
CA ASP A 164 27.74 -10.01 -7.81
C ASP A 164 28.81 -10.31 -8.89
N ALA A 165 29.95 -10.85 -8.46
CA ALA A 165 30.96 -11.37 -9.37
C ALA A 165 30.53 -12.73 -9.97
N TYR A 166 31.02 -13.08 -11.16
CA TYR A 166 30.76 -14.40 -11.77
C TYR A 166 31.19 -15.57 -10.88
N GLY A 167 32.22 -15.37 -10.04
CA GLY A 167 32.75 -16.42 -9.17
C GLY A 167 33.56 -17.46 -9.93
N GLU A 168 33.74 -18.63 -9.32
CA GLU A 168 34.49 -19.73 -9.93
C GLU A 168 33.71 -20.31 -11.12
N LEU A 169 34.33 -20.29 -12.30
CA LEU A 169 33.78 -20.83 -13.53
C LEU A 169 34.47 -22.15 -13.89
N PRO A 170 33.77 -23.07 -14.59
CA PRO A 170 34.39 -24.31 -15.04
C PRO A 170 35.57 -24.04 -15.96
N VAL A 171 36.53 -24.96 -15.93
CA VAL A 171 37.73 -24.92 -16.77
C VAL A 171 37.64 -26.09 -17.77
N PRO A 172 37.30 -25.83 -19.04
CA PRO A 172 37.21 -26.87 -20.05
C PRO A 172 38.59 -27.27 -20.57
N GLU A 173 38.63 -28.41 -21.26
CA GLU A 173 39.81 -28.97 -21.92
C GLU A 173 39.57 -29.11 -23.43
N LYS A 174 40.61 -28.86 -24.23
CA LYS A 174 40.59 -29.06 -25.69
C LYS A 174 41.93 -29.58 -26.16
N GLU A 175 41.93 -30.71 -26.86
CA GLU A 175 43.17 -31.38 -27.26
C GLU A 175 44.03 -30.47 -28.16
N GLY A 176 45.28 -30.25 -27.74
CA GLY A 176 46.24 -29.41 -28.46
C GLY A 176 46.14 -27.91 -28.21
N TYR A 177 45.27 -27.45 -27.29
CA TYR A 177 45.08 -26.03 -26.96
C TYR A 177 45.18 -25.78 -25.45
N GLN A 178 45.48 -24.53 -25.07
CA GLN A 178 45.39 -24.04 -23.69
C GLN A 178 44.13 -23.19 -23.51
N PHE A 179 43.42 -23.38 -22.40
CA PHE A 179 42.26 -22.55 -22.08
C PHE A 179 42.72 -21.16 -21.62
N ALA A 180 42.41 -20.13 -22.40
CA ALA A 180 42.77 -18.75 -22.11
C ALA A 180 41.72 -18.02 -21.25
N GLY A 181 40.48 -18.53 -21.22
CA GLY A 181 39.42 -18.01 -20.37
C GLY A 181 38.07 -17.97 -21.07
N TRP A 182 37.09 -17.38 -20.40
CA TRP A 182 35.75 -17.17 -20.94
C TRP A 182 35.63 -15.77 -21.54
N SER A 183 34.90 -15.64 -22.64
CA SER A 183 34.51 -14.35 -23.21
C SER A 183 33.00 -14.18 -23.24
N TYR A 184 32.53 -12.96 -22.99
CA TYR A 184 31.12 -12.58 -23.12
C TYR A 184 31.02 -11.25 -23.85
N SER A 185 30.22 -11.19 -24.92
CA SER A 185 30.08 -10.00 -25.76
C SER A 185 31.42 -9.40 -26.23
N GLY A 186 32.43 -10.26 -26.47
CA GLY A 186 33.77 -9.86 -26.93
C GLY A 186 34.72 -9.38 -25.82
N GLN A 187 34.34 -9.44 -24.55
CA GLN A 187 35.21 -9.12 -23.42
C GLN A 187 35.57 -10.39 -22.64
N MET A 188 36.83 -10.51 -22.21
CA MET A 188 37.25 -11.60 -21.32
C MET A 188 36.59 -11.42 -19.95
N ILE A 189 36.13 -12.54 -19.38
CA ILE A 189 35.46 -12.61 -18.09
C ILE A 189 36.36 -13.32 -17.09
N GLU A 190 36.63 -12.64 -15.99
CA GLU A 190 37.31 -13.19 -14.82
C GLU A 190 36.30 -13.53 -13.72
N SER A 191 36.69 -14.38 -12.76
CA SER A 191 35.86 -14.71 -11.60
C SER A 191 35.46 -13.50 -10.74
N SER A 192 36.25 -12.43 -10.81
CA SER A 192 36.04 -11.14 -10.13
C SER A 192 35.16 -10.17 -10.93
N THR A 193 34.85 -10.47 -12.20
CA THR A 193 34.07 -9.58 -13.06
C THR A 193 32.64 -9.48 -12.56
N ILE A 194 32.14 -8.25 -12.38
CA ILE A 194 30.78 -8.00 -11.87
C ILE A 194 29.75 -8.15 -12.99
N VAL A 195 28.66 -8.84 -12.68
CA VAL A 195 27.51 -9.03 -13.55
C VAL A 195 26.69 -7.74 -13.61
N THR A 196 26.74 -7.04 -14.73
CA THR A 196 26.10 -5.72 -14.93
C THR A 196 25.01 -5.71 -16.01
N THR A 197 24.75 -6.87 -16.62
CA THR A 197 23.72 -7.05 -17.64
C THR A 197 22.72 -8.12 -17.21
N ASN A 198 21.53 -8.06 -17.77
CA ASN A 198 20.43 -8.97 -17.43
C ASN A 198 20.29 -10.05 -18.50
N GLY A 199 19.44 -11.02 -18.19
CA GLY A 199 19.06 -12.08 -19.12
C GLY A 199 20.01 -13.26 -19.03
N GLU A 200 20.02 -14.07 -20.07
CA GLU A 200 20.93 -15.21 -20.15
C GLU A 200 22.29 -14.76 -20.67
N HIS A 201 23.36 -15.19 -20.00
CA HIS A 201 24.72 -14.96 -20.44
C HIS A 201 25.26 -16.24 -21.07
N VAL A 202 25.80 -16.14 -22.28
CA VAL A 202 26.45 -17.26 -22.97
C VAL A 202 27.93 -16.94 -23.07
N LEU A 203 28.73 -17.56 -22.21
CA LEU A 203 30.18 -17.38 -22.19
C LEU A 203 30.81 -18.35 -23.19
N THR A 204 31.67 -17.86 -24.07
CA THR A 204 32.36 -18.66 -25.08
C THR A 204 33.80 -18.90 -24.66
N ALA A 205 34.25 -20.15 -24.70
CA ALA A 205 35.61 -20.53 -24.38
C ALA A 205 36.60 -19.93 -25.40
N VAL A 206 37.69 -19.36 -24.90
CA VAL A 206 38.79 -18.85 -25.70
C VAL A 206 40.00 -19.75 -25.50
N TRP A 207 40.63 -20.12 -26.62
CA TRP A 207 41.72 -21.09 -26.69
C TRP A 207 42.97 -20.46 -27.32
N GLU A 208 44.15 -20.82 -26.81
CA GLU A 208 45.47 -20.41 -27.33
C GLU A 208 46.37 -21.61 -27.68
#